data_AF-A0A8T3QA08-F1
#
_entry.id   AF-A0A8T3QA08-F1
#
_cell.length_a   1.000
_cell.length_b   1.000
_cell.length_c   1.000
_cell.angle_alpha   90.00
_cell.angle_beta   90.00
_cell.angle_gamma   90.00
#
_symmetry.space_group_name_H-M   'P 1'
#
loop_
_entity.id
_entity.type
_entity.pdbx_description
1 polymer ?
#
loop_
_entity_poly.entity_id
_entity_poly.type
_entity_poly.pdbx_seq_one_letter_code
_entity_poly.pdbx_strand_id
1 'polypeptide(L)'
;MNLQVIKSVDGKDEYVLLPISVYNALRDQIKERMKKIKSKADYVAFDPADYVDNPIALARIKAGITQEELAKRMKVTQAYISKIEAQDKVTAKMLQKVKAALDKD
;
A
#
# COMPACT_ATOMS: atom_id res chain seq x y z
N MET A 1 12.76 -37.95 4.16
CA MET A 1 11.50 -38.28 3.46
C MET A 1 11.68 -37.83 2.02
N ASN A 2 11.53 -38.73 1.04
CA ASN A 2 11.71 -38.38 -0.38
C ASN A 2 10.33 -37.98 -0.93
N LEU A 3 10.15 -36.69 -1.22
CA LEU A 3 8.88 -36.14 -1.73
C LEU A 3 8.93 -36.15 -3.25
N GLN A 4 7.95 -36.81 -3.87
CA GLN A 4 7.82 -36.77 -5.32
C GLN A 4 7.09 -35.48 -5.71
N VAL A 5 7.74 -34.68 -6.55
CA VAL A 5 7.23 -33.40 -7.03
C VAL A 5 6.97 -33.50 -8.53
N ILE A 6 5.78 -33.09 -8.95
CA ILE A 6 5.41 -32.96 -10.36
C ILE A 6 5.53 -31.49 -10.71
N LYS A 7 6.32 -31.19 -11.74
CA LYS A 7 6.58 -29.82 -12.19
C LYS A 7 5.59 -29.42 -13.29
N SER A 8 5.25 -28.14 -13.33
CA SER A 8 4.50 -27.52 -14.43
C SER A 8 5.35 -27.48 -15.71
N VAL A 9 4.71 -27.12 -16.82
CA VAL A 9 5.38 -26.87 -18.11
C VAL A 9 6.49 -25.82 -18.04
N ASP A 10 6.41 -24.90 -17.09
CA ASP A 10 7.42 -23.85 -16.84
C ASP A 10 8.53 -24.32 -15.88
N GLY A 11 8.55 -25.60 -15.50
CA GLY A 11 9.55 -26.19 -14.61
C GLY A 11 9.39 -25.84 -13.13
N LYS A 12 8.29 -25.17 -12.74
CA LYS A 12 7.96 -24.86 -11.34
C LYS A 12 7.27 -26.03 -10.67
N ASP A 13 7.48 -26.21 -9.39
CA ASP A 13 6.82 -27.26 -8.62
C ASP A 13 5.31 -27.00 -8.56
N GLU A 14 4.50 -27.92 -9.09
CA GLU A 14 3.04 -27.75 -9.20
C GLU A 14 2.28 -28.68 -8.23
N TYR A 15 2.68 -29.94 -8.14
CA TYR A 15 2.07 -30.91 -7.22
C TYR A 15 3.13 -31.66 -6.41
N VAL A 16 2.79 -32.02 -5.17
CA VAL A 16 3.61 -32.87 -4.31
C VAL A 16 2.78 -34.06 -3.85
N LEU A 17 3.32 -35.26 -4.00
CA LEU A 17 2.67 -36.48 -3.52
C LEU A 17 3.02 -36.73 -2.06
N LEU A 18 1.97 -36.84 -1.23
CA LEU A 18 2.09 -37.09 0.20
C LEU A 18 1.39 -38.42 0.55
N PRO A 19 2.05 -39.31 1.31
CA PRO A 19 1.37 -40.44 1.92
C PRO A 19 0.20 -39.97 2.79
N ILE A 20 -0.92 -40.69 2.76
CA ILE A 20 -2.18 -40.30 3.41
C ILE A 20 -1.99 -40.04 4.91
N SER A 21 -1.19 -40.86 5.59
CA SER A 21 -0.88 -40.69 7.02
C SER A 21 -0.18 -39.36 7.32
N VAL A 22 0.75 -38.96 6.45
CA VAL A 22 1.49 -37.70 6.58
C VAL A 22 0.60 -36.51 6.26
N TYR A 23 -0.22 -36.60 5.21
CA TYR A 23 -1.21 -35.57 4.90
C TYR A 23 -2.16 -35.35 6.08
N ASN A 24 -2.73 -36.42 6.64
CA ASN A 24 -3.68 -36.30 7.75
C ASN A 24 -3.05 -35.69 9.00
N ALA A 25 -1.79 -36.03 9.31
CA ALA A 25 -1.07 -35.44 10.44
C ALA A 25 -0.75 -33.94 10.25
N LEU A 26 -0.52 -33.51 9.01
CA LEU A 26 -0.11 -32.13 8.70
C LEU A 26 -1.24 -31.24 8.19
N ARG A 27 -2.42 -31.80 7.91
CA ARG A 27 -3.54 -31.13 7.23
C ARG A 27 -3.92 -29.80 7.86
N ASP A 28 -4.02 -29.77 9.19
CA ASP A 28 -4.46 -28.57 9.90
C ASP A 28 -3.37 -27.48 9.89
N GLN A 29 -2.10 -27.86 9.99
CA GLN A 29 -0.98 -26.93 9.85
C GLN A 29 -0.88 -26.36 8.44
N ILE A 30 -1.11 -27.20 7.41
CA ILE A 30 -1.17 -26.76 6.01
C ILE A 30 -2.30 -25.74 5.83
N LYS A 31 -3.51 -26.04 6.32
CA LYS A 31 -4.66 -25.12 6.25
C LYS A 31 -4.39 -23.79 6.94
N GLU A 32 -3.80 -23.81 8.13
CA GLU A 32 -3.51 -22.58 8.87
C GLU A 32 -2.49 -21.71 8.14
N ARG A 33 -1.42 -22.33 7.61
CA ARG A 33 -0.42 -21.62 6.79
C ARG A 33 -1.04 -21.06 5.51
N MET A 34 -1.89 -21.83 4.82
CA MET A 34 -2.60 -21.36 3.64
C MET A 34 -3.51 -20.16 3.95
N LYS A 35 -4.20 -20.17 5.10
CA LYS A 35 -5.02 -19.03 5.54
C LYS A 35 -4.18 -17.77 5.77
N LYS A 36 -3.01 -17.89 6.41
CA LYS A 36 -2.07 -16.77 6.64
C LYS A 36 -1.51 -16.21 5.34
N ILE A 37 -1.17 -17.09 4.39
CA ILE A 37 -0.67 -16.68 3.06
C ILE A 37 -1.78 -15.96 2.30
N LYS A 38 -3.00 -16.51 2.28
CA LYS A 38 -4.14 -15.88 1.62
C LYS A 38 -4.48 -14.53 2.24
N SER A 39 -4.53 -14.40 3.57
CA SER A 39 -4.77 -13.10 4.22
C SER A 39 -3.68 -12.07 3.94
N LYS A 40 -2.44 -12.51 3.68
CA LYS A 40 -1.34 -11.61 3.29
C LYS A 40 -1.39 -11.23 1.81
N ALA A 41 -1.84 -12.14 0.94
CA ALA A 41 -2.02 -11.89 -0.48
C ALA A 41 -3.25 -11.02 -0.76
N ASP A 42 -4.31 -11.18 0.03
CA ASP A 42 -5.53 -10.36 -0.04
C ASP A 42 -5.34 -8.98 0.61
N TYR A 43 -4.24 -8.76 1.33
CA TYR A 43 -3.87 -7.45 1.87
C TYR A 43 -3.19 -6.61 0.79
N VAL A 44 -3.97 -5.74 0.16
CA VAL A 44 -3.44 -4.68 -0.72
C VAL A 44 -3.04 -3.50 0.14
N ALA A 45 -1.79 -3.07 0.03
CA ALA A 45 -1.34 -1.85 0.70
C ALA A 45 -2.13 -0.65 0.16
N PHE A 46 -2.74 0.13 1.04
CA PHE A 46 -3.40 1.37 0.66
C PHE A 46 -2.34 2.39 0.25
N ASP A 47 -2.19 2.64 -1.05
CA ASP A 47 -1.41 3.78 -1.55
C ASP A 47 -2.38 4.95 -1.81
N PRO A 48 -2.26 6.07 -1.08
CA PRO A 48 -3.05 7.26 -1.35
C PRO A 48 -2.90 7.78 -2.79
N ALA A 49 -1.81 7.44 -3.48
CA ALA A 49 -1.60 7.81 -4.88
C ALA A 49 -2.63 7.17 -5.82
N ASP A 50 -3.26 6.06 -5.43
CA ASP A 50 -4.30 5.39 -6.23
C ASP A 50 -5.66 6.11 -6.18
N TYR A 51 -5.81 7.07 -5.26
CA TYR A 51 -7.10 7.74 -4.98
C TYR A 51 -7.02 9.26 -4.99
N VAL A 52 -5.82 9.84 -5.07
CA VAL A 52 -5.60 11.28 -4.95
C VAL A 52 -4.75 11.78 -6.11
N ASP A 53 -5.42 12.39 -7.09
CA ASP A 53 -4.78 12.96 -8.26
C ASP A 53 -3.98 14.24 -7.93
N ASN A 54 -4.41 14.97 -6.89
CA ASN A 54 -3.79 16.24 -6.56
C ASN A 54 -2.46 16.03 -5.81
N PRO A 55 -1.32 16.50 -6.36
CA PRO A 55 -0.02 16.26 -5.77
C PRO A 55 0.20 16.97 -4.43
N ILE A 56 -0.54 18.06 -4.14
CA ILE A 56 -0.52 18.74 -2.85
C ILE A 56 -1.20 17.89 -1.79
N ALA A 57 -2.41 17.41 -2.09
CA ALA A 57 -3.16 16.54 -1.17
C ALA A 57 -2.40 15.25 -0.90
N LEU A 58 -1.79 14.66 -1.94
CA LEU A 58 -0.94 13.48 -1.80
C LEU A 58 0.26 13.74 -0.90
N ALA A 59 0.98 14.86 -1.09
CA ALA A 59 2.12 15.23 -0.24
C ALA A 59 1.70 15.45 1.21
N ARG A 60 0.54 16.09 1.43
CA ARG A 60 -0.03 16.31 2.76
C ARG A 60 -0.37 14.99 3.47
N ILE A 61 -1.03 14.06 2.78
CA ILE A 61 -1.40 12.74 3.31
C ILE A 61 -0.14 11.94 3.64
N LYS A 62 0.87 11.96 2.75
CA LYS A 62 2.16 11.31 2.99
C LYS A 62 2.92 11.90 4.19
N ALA A 63 2.77 13.20 4.44
CA ALA A 63 3.32 13.86 5.61
C ALA A 63 2.48 13.68 6.88
N GLY A 64 1.28 13.08 6.79
CA GLY A 64 0.41 12.81 7.94
C GLY A 64 -0.20 14.04 8.61
N ILE A 65 -0.27 15.19 7.92
CA ILE A 65 -0.81 16.43 8.48
C ILE A 65 -2.21 16.77 7.94
N THR A 66 -2.94 17.57 8.70
CA THR A 66 -4.27 18.09 8.34
C THR A 66 -4.17 19.30 7.40
N GLN A 67 -5.27 19.64 6.72
CA GLN A 67 -5.34 20.86 5.90
C GLN A 67 -5.12 22.12 6.72
N GLU A 68 -5.59 22.16 7.97
CA GLU A 68 -5.38 23.28 8.89
C GLU A 68 -3.91 23.46 9.27
N GLU A 69 -3.20 22.36 9.53
CA GLU A 69 -1.78 22.42 9.84
C GLU A 69 -0.96 22.87 8.64
N LEU A 70 -1.27 22.37 7.43
CA LEU A 70 -0.64 22.86 6.21
C LEU A 70 -0.92 24.36 6.01
N ALA A 71 -2.17 24.80 6.25
CA ALA A 71 -2.56 26.20 6.16
C ALA A 71 -1.76 27.08 7.14
N LYS A 72 -1.61 26.63 8.40
CA LYS A 72 -0.79 27.31 9.43
C LYS A 72 0.68 27.41 9.00
N ARG A 73 1.28 26.31 8.50
CA ARG A 73 2.68 26.29 8.03
C ARG A 73 2.90 27.21 6.82
N MET A 74 1.91 27.29 5.93
CA MET A 74 1.95 28.15 4.74
C MET A 74 1.48 29.59 4.99
N LYS A 75 0.97 29.92 6.20
CA LYS A 75 0.35 31.20 6.56
C LYS A 75 -0.79 31.61 5.61
N VAL A 76 -1.62 30.64 5.24
CA VAL A 76 -2.82 30.84 4.39
C VAL A 76 -4.05 30.33 5.12
N THR A 77 -5.24 30.55 4.54
CA THR A 77 -6.49 30.03 5.11
C THR A 77 -6.69 28.56 4.76
N GLN A 78 -7.39 27.81 5.62
CA GLN A 78 -7.76 26.42 5.33
C GLN A 78 -8.62 26.33 4.07
N ALA A 79 -9.52 27.30 3.83
CA ALA A 79 -10.30 27.38 2.61
C ALA A 79 -9.43 27.50 1.34
N TYR A 80 -8.28 28.18 1.42
CA TYR A 80 -7.33 28.24 0.31
C TYR A 80 -6.69 26.88 0.04
N ILE A 81 -6.31 26.13 1.09
CA ILE A 81 -5.80 24.76 0.96
C ILE A 81 -6.85 23.82 0.36
N SER A 82 -8.10 23.91 0.80
CA SER A 82 -9.20 23.13 0.23
C SER A 82 -9.38 23.42 -1.26
N LYS A 83 -9.36 24.70 -1.65
CA LYS A 83 -9.47 25.10 -3.06
C LYS A 83 -8.34 24.56 -3.93
N ILE A 84 -7.11 24.55 -3.45
CA ILE A 84 -5.94 24.11 -4.25
C ILE A 84 -5.86 22.59 -4.33
N GLU A 85 -6.35 21.87 -3.32
CA GLU A 85 -6.46 20.40 -3.33
C GLU A 85 -7.59 19.92 -4.25
N ALA A 86 -8.63 20.74 -4.45
CA ALA A 86 -9.74 20.48 -5.38
C ALA A 86 -9.45 20.90 -6.83
N GLN A 87 -8.32 21.54 -7.12
CA GLN A 87 -7.94 21.93 -8.48
C GLN A 87 -7.20 20.80 -9.21
N ASP A 88 -7.55 20.57 -10.48
CA ASP A 88 -6.88 19.56 -11.31
C ASP A 88 -5.45 19.96 -11.70
N LYS A 89 -5.16 21.26 -11.77
CA LYS A 89 -3.87 21.79 -12.22
C LYS A 89 -3.20 22.56 -11.09
N VAL A 90 -2.10 22.00 -10.59
CA VAL A 90 -1.23 22.66 -9.62
C VAL A 90 0.03 23.16 -10.33
N THR A 91 0.44 24.39 -10.05
CA THR A 91 1.67 24.96 -10.60
C THR A 91 2.91 24.45 -9.85
N ALA A 92 4.02 24.26 -10.56
CA ALA A 92 5.29 23.80 -9.97
C ALA A 92 5.78 24.69 -8.82
N LYS A 93 5.59 26.02 -8.94
CA LYS A 93 5.91 27.00 -7.89
C LYS A 93 5.14 26.74 -6.60
N MET A 94 3.88 26.29 -6.71
CA MET A 94 3.04 25.98 -5.57
C MET A 94 3.46 24.68 -4.89
N LEU A 95 3.79 23.65 -5.66
CA LEU A 95 4.34 22.40 -5.14
C LEU A 95 5.65 22.62 -4.37
N GLN A 96 6.55 23.45 -4.90
CA GLN A 96 7.79 23.81 -4.20
C GLN A 96 7.52 24.50 -2.86
N LYS A 97 6.54 25.42 -2.80
CA LYS A 97 6.15 26.07 -1.54
C LYS A 97 5.57 25.10 -0.53
N VAL A 98 4.71 24.18 -0.98
CA VAL A 98 4.12 23.13 -0.13
C VAL A 98 5.22 22.24 0.41
N LYS A 99 6.11 21.76 -0.46
CA LYS A 99 7.26 20.93 -0.05
C LYS A 99 8.13 21.64 1.00
N ALA A 100 8.47 22.91 0.78
CA ALA A 100 9.23 23.70 1.75
C ALA A 100 8.49 23.94 3.08
N ALA A 101 7.16 23.89 3.09
CA ALA A 101 6.37 23.97 4.32
C ALA A 101 6.25 22.61 5.03
N LEU A 102 6.34 21.50 4.29
CA LEU A 102 6.34 20.15 4.84
C LEU A 102 7.71 19.75 5.41
N ASP A 103 8.81 20.14 4.73
CA ASP A 103 10.19 19.83 5.14
C ASP A 103 10.69 20.67 6.33
N LYS A 104 9.91 21.64 6.80
CA LYS A 104 10.20 22.41 8.02
C LYS A 104 9.70 21.62 9.23
N ASP A 105 10.52 20.67 9.67
CA ASP A 105 10.57 20.20 11.05
C ASP A 105 11.82 20.78 11.74
#